data_AF-W7WD67-F1
#
_entry.id   AF-W7WD67-F1
#
_cell.length_a   1.000
_cell.length_b   1.000
_cell.length_c   1.000
_cell.angle_alpha   90.00
_cell.angle_beta   90.00
_cell.angle_gamma   90.00
#
_symmetry.space_group_name_H-M   'P 1'
#
loop_
_entity.id
_entity.type
_entity.pdbx_description
1 polymer ?
#
loop_
_entity_poly.entity_id
_entity_poly.type
_entity_poly.pdbx_seq_one_letter_code
_entity_poly.pdbx_strand_id
1 'polypeptide(L)'
;MLSSIAQPTGAAAGPARGTGRPFSRLEQLKAAPRKPGEASFFFFDAHFKADAVKVLPGEYFVHDEDLLIMTTLGSCIAACLWDRERRIGGLNHFMLPDGGGAMESGRYGSYAMELLINEMLKRGANRLTLEAKVFGGGAVVSGMNTLNVGERNTAFVLDYLKTERIPVVSKDVLDIYPRKVCFFPASGKAMVKRLAATNTDALVAQDRAAAKAVLPATGGGGSVDLF
;
A
#
# COMPACT_ATOMS: atom_id res chain seq x y z
N MET A 1 -65.58 -9.92 58.83
CA MET A 1 -65.03 -8.74 58.12
C MET A 1 -63.52 -8.82 58.21
N LEU A 2 -62.87 -9.29 57.15
CA LEU A 2 -61.42 -9.46 57.06
C LEU A 2 -60.87 -8.30 56.22
N SER A 3 -60.04 -7.43 56.82
CA SER A 3 -59.26 -6.42 56.11
C SER A 3 -57.90 -7.01 55.76
N SER A 4 -57.64 -7.15 54.46
CA SER A 4 -56.41 -7.68 53.88
C SER A 4 -55.35 -6.57 53.74
N ILE A 5 -54.13 -6.86 54.20
CA ILE A 5 -52.93 -6.03 54.08
C ILE A 5 -52.29 -6.32 52.72
N ALA A 6 -52.08 -5.27 51.90
CA ALA A 6 -51.33 -5.37 50.65
C ALA A 6 -49.82 -5.11 50.88
N GLN A 7 -48.99 -6.05 50.42
CA GLN A 7 -47.53 -5.89 50.31
C GLN A 7 -47.16 -5.21 48.97
N PRO A 8 -46.03 -4.48 48.89
CA PRO A 8 -45.56 -3.89 47.64
C PRO A 8 -44.88 -4.95 46.76
N THR A 9 -45.23 -4.96 45.47
CA THR A 9 -44.65 -5.82 44.45
C THR A 9 -43.23 -5.37 44.09
N GLY A 10 -42.26 -6.28 44.20
CA GLY A 10 -40.89 -6.07 43.79
C GLY A 10 -40.77 -5.90 42.28
N ALA A 11 -40.09 -4.83 41.85
CA ALA A 11 -39.72 -4.62 40.46
C ALA A 11 -38.63 -5.63 40.06
N ALA A 12 -38.91 -6.44 39.03
CA ALA A 12 -37.93 -7.33 38.43
C ALA A 12 -36.87 -6.50 37.67
N ALA A 13 -35.61 -6.64 38.06
CA ALA A 13 -34.47 -6.07 37.36
C ALA A 13 -34.29 -6.78 36.01
N GLY A 14 -34.43 -6.03 34.90
CA GLY A 14 -34.11 -6.51 33.56
C GLY A 14 -32.60 -6.73 33.38
N PRO A 15 -32.17 -7.60 32.44
CA PRO A 15 -30.78 -7.95 32.29
C PRO A 15 -29.95 -6.72 31.87
N ALA A 16 -28.85 -6.50 32.58
CA ALA A 16 -27.88 -5.45 32.27
C ALA A 16 -27.38 -5.62 30.83
N ARG A 17 -27.73 -4.66 29.96
CA ARG A 17 -27.12 -4.54 28.64
C ARG A 17 -25.64 -4.25 28.83
N GLY A 18 -24.78 -5.18 28.40
CA GLY A 18 -23.34 -5.01 28.40
C GLY A 18 -22.96 -3.74 27.63
N THR A 19 -22.44 -2.74 28.35
CA THR A 19 -21.92 -1.49 27.79
C THR A 19 -20.50 -1.74 27.26
N GLY A 20 -20.38 -2.45 26.14
CA GLY A 20 -19.15 -2.42 25.36
C GLY A 20 -19.07 -1.07 24.64
N ARG A 21 -18.13 -0.20 25.03
CA ARG A 21 -17.84 1.02 24.26
C ARG A 21 -17.55 0.57 22.82
N PRO A 22 -18.22 1.14 21.79
CA PRO A 22 -17.92 0.77 20.41
C PRO A 22 -16.42 1.02 20.16
N PHE A 23 -15.72 0.01 19.67
CA PHE A 23 -14.30 0.11 19.31
C PHE A 23 -14.08 1.35 18.45
N SER A 24 -12.99 2.08 18.71
CA SER A 24 -12.57 3.16 17.83
C SER A 24 -12.33 2.63 16.41
N ARG A 25 -12.49 3.49 15.40
CA ARG A 25 -12.24 3.12 14.00
C ARG A 25 -10.86 2.50 13.80
N LEU A 26 -9.83 3.05 14.46
CA LEU A 26 -8.48 2.50 14.43
C LEU A 26 -8.37 1.08 15.01
N GLU A 27 -9.07 0.78 16.10
CA GLU A 27 -9.10 -0.58 16.68
C GLU A 27 -9.79 -1.56 15.73
N GLN A 28 -10.87 -1.14 15.06
CA GLN A 28 -11.54 -1.96 14.05
C GLN A 28 -10.62 -2.24 12.85
N LEU A 29 -9.91 -1.22 12.36
CA LEU A 29 -8.93 -1.36 11.28
C LEU A 29 -7.82 -2.36 11.63
N LYS A 30 -7.32 -2.32 12.87
CA LYS A 30 -6.29 -3.24 13.38
C LYS A 30 -6.79 -4.67 13.59
N ALA A 31 -8.04 -4.83 14.02
CA ALA A 31 -8.62 -6.14 14.32
C ALA A 31 -9.09 -6.89 13.06
N ALA A 32 -9.36 -6.17 11.98
CA ALA A 32 -9.90 -6.77 10.77
C ALA A 32 -8.85 -7.67 10.07
N PRO A 33 -9.26 -8.85 9.55
CA PRO A 33 -8.34 -9.78 8.91
C PRO A 33 -7.73 -9.16 7.64
N ARG A 34 -6.49 -9.54 7.34
CA ARG A 34 -5.71 -9.05 6.20
C ARG A 34 -5.45 -10.15 5.19
N LYS A 35 -5.54 -9.80 3.90
CA LYS A 35 -5.14 -10.68 2.80
C LYS A 35 -3.62 -10.74 2.68
N PRO A 36 -3.04 -11.78 2.05
CA PRO A 36 -1.61 -11.80 1.75
C PRO A 36 -1.17 -10.52 1.01
N GLY A 37 -0.13 -9.86 1.51
CA GLY A 37 0.38 -8.60 0.96
C GLY A 37 -0.43 -7.34 1.30
N GLU A 38 -1.56 -7.46 2.00
CA GLU A 38 -2.32 -6.29 2.43
C GLU A 38 -1.67 -5.67 3.68
N ALA A 39 -1.46 -4.35 3.65
CA ALA A 39 -0.80 -3.64 4.74
C ALA A 39 -1.58 -3.76 6.06
N SER A 40 -0.84 -3.94 7.16
CA SER A 40 -1.41 -4.21 8.49
C SER A 40 -0.96 -3.23 9.57
N PHE A 41 -0.03 -2.33 9.27
CA PHE A 41 0.51 -1.39 10.24
C PHE A 41 -0.33 -0.10 10.32
N PHE A 42 -1.36 -0.13 11.15
CA PHE A 42 -2.24 1.02 11.38
C PHE A 42 -1.85 1.86 12.60
N PHE A 43 -2.00 3.17 12.49
CA PHE A 43 -1.71 4.14 13.55
C PHE A 43 -2.53 5.41 13.34
N PHE A 44 -2.55 6.29 14.33
CA PHE A 44 -3.12 7.63 14.16
C PHE A 44 -2.01 8.62 13.79
N ASP A 45 -2.17 9.33 12.67
CA ASP A 45 -1.23 10.39 12.26
C ASP A 45 -1.70 11.74 12.82
N ALA A 46 -0.92 12.30 13.75
CA ALA A 46 -1.28 13.54 14.43
C ALA A 46 -1.21 14.78 13.52
N HIS A 47 -0.39 14.76 12.45
CA HIS A 47 -0.25 15.89 11.54
C HIS A 47 -1.48 15.99 10.63
N PHE A 48 -1.94 14.86 10.12
CA PHE A 48 -3.15 14.80 9.28
C PHE A 48 -4.45 14.64 10.09
N LYS A 49 -4.35 14.36 11.39
CA LYS A 49 -5.48 14.09 12.29
C LYS A 49 -6.40 12.99 11.75
N ALA A 50 -5.80 11.94 11.21
CA ALA A 50 -6.50 10.86 10.54
C ALA A 50 -5.93 9.50 10.94
N ASP A 51 -6.77 8.47 10.89
CA ASP A 51 -6.30 7.08 10.90
C ASP A 51 -5.43 6.85 9.67
N ALA A 52 -4.34 6.12 9.85
CA ALA A 52 -3.34 5.89 8.81
C ALA A 52 -2.91 4.43 8.78
N VAL A 53 -2.48 3.99 7.60
CA VAL A 53 -1.81 2.71 7.37
C VAL A 53 -0.48 2.96 6.69
N LYS A 54 0.58 2.31 7.19
CA LYS A 54 1.87 2.30 6.53
C LYS A 54 1.96 1.10 5.59
N VAL A 55 2.19 1.36 4.32
CA VAL A 55 2.46 0.34 3.30
C VAL A 55 3.97 0.15 3.20
N LEU A 56 4.43 -1.06 3.51
CA LEU A 56 5.82 -1.48 3.44
C LEU A 56 6.15 -2.09 2.06
N PRO A 57 7.44 -2.30 1.74
CA PRO A 57 7.82 -2.90 0.46
C PRO A 57 7.23 -4.29 0.29
N GLY A 58 6.59 -4.51 -0.85
CA GLY A 58 5.87 -5.75 -1.16
C GLY A 58 4.40 -5.74 -0.73
N GLU A 59 3.92 -4.68 -0.08
CA GLU A 59 2.54 -4.55 0.36
C GLU A 59 1.70 -3.66 -0.56
N TYR A 60 0.39 -3.78 -0.41
CA TYR A 60 -0.61 -2.89 -0.99
C TYR A 60 -1.71 -2.58 0.02
N PHE A 61 -2.51 -1.56 -0.25
CA PHE A 61 -3.71 -1.29 0.52
C PHE A 61 -4.76 -0.58 -0.35
N VAL A 62 -6.03 -0.95 -0.18
CA VAL A 62 -7.17 -0.34 -0.88
C VAL A 62 -8.24 0.01 0.14
N HIS A 63 -8.84 1.20 -0.01
CA HIS A 63 -10.01 1.59 0.75
C HIS A 63 -10.86 2.60 -0.03
N ASP A 64 -12.02 2.91 0.51
CA ASP A 64 -13.06 3.79 0.03
C ASP A 64 -13.47 4.86 1.07
N GLU A 65 -12.85 4.85 2.25
CA GLU A 65 -13.10 5.81 3.32
C GLU A 65 -11.95 6.80 3.52
N ASP A 66 -12.21 7.86 4.27
CA ASP A 66 -11.23 8.90 4.59
C ASP A 66 -10.22 8.40 5.63
N LEU A 67 -9.08 7.91 5.13
CA LEU A 67 -7.92 7.55 5.92
C LEU A 67 -6.65 7.84 5.11
N LEU A 68 -5.50 7.77 5.77
CA LEU A 68 -4.23 8.07 5.14
C LEU A 68 -3.44 6.79 4.81
N ILE A 69 -3.11 6.58 3.54
CA ILE A 69 -2.16 5.55 3.12
C ILE A 69 -0.78 6.20 3.01
N MET A 70 0.22 5.65 3.72
CA MET A 70 1.55 6.24 3.80
C MET A 70 2.63 5.26 3.37
N THR A 71 3.61 5.74 2.61
CA THR A 71 4.81 4.96 2.34
C THR A 71 6.04 5.85 2.19
N THR A 72 7.23 5.25 2.21
CA THR A 72 8.51 5.95 1.99
C THR A 72 9.31 5.20 0.94
N LEU A 73 9.76 5.91 -0.08
CA LEU A 73 10.31 5.37 -1.31
C LEU A 73 11.74 5.85 -1.50
N GLY A 74 12.64 4.89 -1.76
CA GLY A 74 13.93 5.10 -2.41
C GLY A 74 13.83 4.76 -3.90
N SER A 75 14.58 3.76 -4.37
CA SER A 75 14.53 3.28 -5.77
C SER A 75 13.24 2.52 -6.12
N CYS A 76 12.44 2.20 -5.12
CA CYS A 76 11.16 1.51 -5.24
C CYS A 76 10.08 2.45 -5.77
N ILE A 77 8.97 1.89 -6.25
CA ILE A 77 7.85 2.66 -6.81
C ILE A 77 6.58 2.38 -6.02
N ALA A 78 5.78 3.44 -5.87
CA ALA A 78 4.37 3.32 -5.52
C ALA A 78 3.49 3.81 -6.67
N ALA A 79 2.54 2.98 -7.08
CA ALA A 79 1.41 3.39 -7.90
C ALA A 79 0.21 3.63 -7.00
N CYS A 80 -0.31 4.86 -7.00
CA CYS A 80 -1.59 5.21 -6.41
C CYS A 80 -2.66 5.16 -7.49
N LEU A 81 -3.60 4.23 -7.37
CA LEU A 81 -4.75 4.13 -8.26
C LEU A 81 -5.99 4.69 -7.57
N TRP A 82 -6.82 5.38 -8.34
CA TRP A 82 -8.05 5.96 -7.84
C TRP A 82 -9.15 5.90 -8.90
N ASP A 83 -10.30 5.37 -8.52
CA ASP A 83 -11.53 5.48 -9.30
C ASP A 83 -12.21 6.80 -8.96
N ARG A 84 -12.24 7.72 -9.93
CA ARG A 84 -12.80 9.06 -9.73
C ARG A 84 -14.32 9.07 -9.51
N GLU A 85 -15.03 8.05 -9.99
CA GLU A 85 -16.51 7.98 -9.90
C GLU A 85 -16.93 7.24 -8.63
N ARG A 86 -16.28 6.11 -8.34
CA ARG A 86 -16.60 5.28 -7.17
C ARG A 86 -15.93 5.75 -5.89
N ARG A 87 -14.93 6.64 -6.00
CA ARG A 87 -14.14 7.16 -4.88
C ARG A 87 -13.43 6.06 -4.09
N ILE A 88 -12.97 5.03 -4.80
CA ILE A 88 -12.18 3.93 -4.26
C ILE A 88 -10.74 4.15 -4.68
N GLY A 89 -9.80 4.03 -3.75
CA GLY A 89 -8.39 4.24 -4.03
C GLY A 89 -7.50 3.22 -3.35
N GLY A 90 -6.34 3.01 -3.92
CA GLY A 90 -5.32 2.19 -3.30
C GLY A 90 -3.91 2.56 -3.72
N LEU A 91 -2.94 2.03 -2.98
CA LEU A 91 -1.53 2.24 -3.20
C LEU A 91 -0.81 0.91 -3.04
N ASN A 92 0.12 0.61 -3.94
CA ASN A 92 1.11 -0.47 -3.76
C ASN A 92 2.51 0.10 -3.51
N HIS A 93 3.43 -0.75 -3.07
CA HIS A 93 4.85 -0.44 -2.98
C HIS A 93 5.66 -1.63 -3.49
N PHE A 94 6.11 -1.59 -4.73
CA PHE A 94 6.95 -2.65 -5.31
C PHE A 94 8.41 -2.20 -5.47
N MET A 95 9.31 -3.18 -5.49
CA MET A 95 10.77 -2.94 -5.49
C MET A 95 11.42 -3.19 -6.85
N LEU A 96 10.85 -4.09 -7.65
CA LEU A 96 11.43 -4.59 -8.90
C LEU A 96 10.37 -4.68 -10.00
N PRO A 97 10.74 -4.58 -11.30
CA PRO A 97 9.75 -4.54 -12.37
C PRO A 97 9.06 -5.89 -12.59
N ASP A 98 9.84 -6.97 -12.70
CA ASP A 98 9.32 -8.33 -12.92
C ASP A 98 10.25 -9.38 -12.27
N GLY A 99 9.67 -10.50 -11.86
CA GLY A 99 10.32 -11.60 -11.14
C GLY A 99 10.65 -12.82 -12.00
N GLY A 100 10.56 -12.71 -13.33
CA GLY A 100 10.91 -13.80 -14.25
C GLY A 100 9.88 -14.93 -14.28
N GLY A 101 8.59 -14.59 -14.39
CA GLY A 101 7.49 -15.52 -14.68
C GLY A 101 7.09 -16.51 -13.57
N ALA A 102 7.95 -16.74 -12.57
CA ALA A 102 7.73 -17.75 -11.53
C ALA A 102 7.59 -17.20 -10.10
N MET A 103 7.64 -15.87 -9.91
CA MET A 103 7.57 -15.26 -8.58
C MET A 103 6.31 -14.43 -8.37
N GLU A 104 5.31 -15.03 -7.73
CA GLU A 104 4.10 -14.38 -7.22
C GLU A 104 4.41 -13.61 -5.92
N SER A 105 5.06 -12.46 -6.05
CA SER A 105 5.42 -11.63 -4.89
C SER A 105 5.09 -10.18 -5.13
N GLY A 106 4.44 -9.51 -4.16
CA GLY A 106 4.13 -8.07 -4.22
C GLY A 106 5.37 -7.18 -4.33
N ARG A 107 6.56 -7.77 -4.22
CA ARG A 107 7.85 -7.11 -4.46
C ARG A 107 8.07 -6.81 -5.95
N TYR A 108 7.41 -7.54 -6.86
CA TYR A 108 7.50 -7.37 -8.30
C TYR A 108 6.30 -6.57 -8.83
N GLY A 109 6.59 -5.65 -9.75
CA GLY A 109 5.63 -4.68 -10.25
C GLY A 109 4.44 -5.30 -10.96
N SER A 110 4.65 -6.33 -11.79
CA SER A 110 3.59 -7.06 -12.50
C SER A 110 2.53 -7.58 -11.53
N TYR A 111 2.95 -8.37 -10.55
CA TYR A 111 2.07 -8.94 -9.54
C TYR A 111 1.49 -7.87 -8.58
N ALA A 112 2.28 -6.86 -8.18
CA ALA A 112 1.81 -5.79 -7.31
C ALA A 112 0.73 -4.90 -7.95
N MET A 113 0.84 -4.63 -9.25
CA MET A 113 -0.17 -3.88 -10.00
C MET A 113 -1.45 -4.71 -10.16
N GLU A 114 -1.31 -6.00 -10.48
CA GLU A 114 -2.45 -6.91 -10.60
C GLU A 114 -3.22 -7.03 -9.29
N LEU A 115 -2.52 -7.28 -8.17
CA LEU A 115 -3.13 -7.34 -6.84
C LEU A 115 -3.91 -6.07 -6.51
N LEU A 116 -3.31 -4.91 -6.76
CA LEU A 116 -3.91 -3.62 -6.47
C LEU A 116 -5.19 -3.41 -7.28
N ILE A 117 -5.13 -3.60 -8.59
CA ILE A 117 -6.28 -3.43 -9.49
C ILE A 117 -7.38 -4.41 -9.11
N ASN A 118 -7.06 -5.69 -8.91
CA ASN A 118 -8.04 -6.70 -8.56
C ASN A 118 -8.74 -6.41 -7.23
N GLU A 119 -8.01 -5.91 -6.23
CA GLU A 119 -8.63 -5.51 -4.97
C GLU A 119 -9.53 -4.28 -5.11
N MET A 120 -9.14 -3.30 -5.93
CA MET A 120 -10.02 -2.17 -6.26
C MET A 120 -11.31 -2.62 -6.93
N LEU A 121 -11.22 -3.52 -7.91
CA LEU A 121 -12.40 -4.06 -8.62
C LEU A 121 -13.31 -4.86 -7.67
N LYS A 122 -12.75 -5.67 -6.76
CA LYS A 122 -13.51 -6.40 -5.73
C LYS A 122 -14.28 -5.47 -4.79
N ARG A 123 -13.76 -4.26 -4.55
CA ARG A 123 -14.43 -3.21 -3.78
C ARG A 123 -15.43 -2.39 -4.59
N GLY A 124 -15.59 -2.68 -5.88
CA GLY A 124 -16.58 -2.04 -6.75
C GLY A 124 -16.03 -0.92 -7.64
N ALA A 125 -14.70 -0.77 -7.73
CA ALA A 125 -14.10 0.16 -8.69
C ALA A 125 -14.39 -0.27 -10.14
N ASN A 126 -14.43 0.70 -11.04
CA ASN A 126 -14.53 0.52 -12.47
C ASN A 126 -13.19 0.80 -13.13
N ARG A 127 -12.66 -0.18 -13.87
CA ARG A 127 -11.37 -0.07 -14.56
C ARG A 127 -11.30 1.15 -15.50
N LEU A 128 -12.41 1.51 -16.13
CA LEU A 128 -12.48 2.60 -17.12
C LEU A 128 -12.36 4.01 -16.51
N THR A 129 -12.57 4.13 -15.19
CA THR A 129 -12.55 5.41 -14.47
C THR A 129 -11.37 5.51 -13.51
N LEU A 130 -10.44 4.54 -13.59
CA LEU A 130 -9.18 4.57 -12.86
C LEU A 130 -8.25 5.66 -13.40
N GLU A 131 -7.57 6.31 -12.48
CA GLU A 131 -6.47 7.23 -12.74
C GLU A 131 -5.28 6.85 -11.86
N ALA A 132 -4.07 7.04 -12.39
CA ALA A 132 -2.84 6.71 -11.69
C ALA A 132 -2.05 7.97 -11.29
N LYS A 133 -1.46 7.92 -10.11
CA LYS A 133 -0.38 8.80 -9.68
C LYS A 133 0.84 7.96 -9.29
N VAL A 134 2.01 8.30 -9.81
CA VAL A 134 3.21 7.45 -9.67
C VAL A 134 4.32 8.19 -8.94
N PHE A 135 4.91 7.55 -7.93
CA PHE A 135 5.92 8.16 -7.07
C PHE A 135 7.10 7.20 -6.83
N GLY A 136 8.29 7.76 -6.55
CA GLY A 136 9.47 6.99 -6.12
C GLY A 136 10.58 6.94 -7.15
N GLY A 137 11.25 5.80 -7.29
CA GLY A 137 12.34 5.62 -8.27
C GLY A 137 13.59 6.46 -7.99
N GLY A 138 13.74 7.00 -6.78
CA GLY A 138 14.85 7.85 -6.43
C GLY A 138 16.16 7.09 -6.24
N ALA A 139 17.28 7.73 -6.52
CA ALA A 139 18.61 7.16 -6.34
C ALA A 139 19.21 7.58 -4.98
N VAL A 140 18.82 6.87 -3.92
CA VAL A 140 19.18 7.23 -2.54
C VAL A 140 20.61 6.80 -2.17
N VAL A 141 21.16 5.80 -2.86
CA VAL A 141 22.55 5.34 -2.66
C VAL A 141 23.42 5.87 -3.79
N SER A 142 24.54 6.49 -3.45
CA SER A 142 25.60 6.84 -4.40
C SER A 142 26.20 5.57 -5.00
N GLY A 143 25.84 5.26 -6.25
CA GLY A 143 26.34 4.11 -6.99
C GLY A 143 25.51 3.81 -8.24
N MET A 144 26.15 3.35 -9.31
CA MET A 144 25.51 3.15 -10.63
C MET A 144 24.35 2.14 -10.60
N ASN A 145 24.31 1.24 -9.61
CA ASN A 145 23.32 0.15 -9.57
C ASN A 145 21.93 0.57 -9.07
N THR A 146 21.81 1.55 -8.17
CA THR A 146 20.50 2.00 -7.66
C THR A 146 19.77 2.93 -8.63
N LEU A 147 20.51 3.77 -9.36
CA LEU A 147 19.99 4.56 -10.49
C LEU A 147 19.30 3.66 -11.52
N ASN A 148 19.97 2.57 -11.91
CA ASN A 148 19.41 1.59 -12.83
C ASN A 148 18.10 0.95 -12.33
N VAL A 149 17.95 0.72 -11.02
CA VAL A 149 16.71 0.14 -10.47
C VAL A 149 15.55 1.12 -10.53
N GLY A 150 15.76 2.37 -10.10
CA GLY A 150 14.73 3.41 -10.12
C GLY A 150 14.21 3.70 -11.54
N GLU A 151 15.13 3.80 -12.50
CA GLU A 151 14.80 3.99 -13.92
C GLU A 151 14.00 2.81 -14.49
N ARG A 152 14.44 1.57 -14.24
CA ARG A 152 13.73 0.36 -14.69
C ARG A 152 12.34 0.23 -14.08
N ASN A 153 12.20 0.50 -12.79
CA ASN A 153 10.90 0.46 -12.11
C ASN A 153 9.95 1.53 -12.67
N THR A 154 10.48 2.72 -12.94
CA THR A 154 9.72 3.83 -13.53
C THR A 154 9.28 3.50 -14.96
N ALA A 155 10.19 2.98 -15.78
CA ALA A 155 9.85 2.57 -17.15
C ALA A 155 8.77 1.49 -17.15
N PHE A 156 8.93 0.46 -16.31
CA PHE A 156 7.98 -0.63 -16.16
C PHE A 156 6.57 -0.13 -15.80
N VAL A 157 6.42 0.66 -14.73
CA VAL A 157 5.08 1.06 -14.27
C VAL A 157 4.37 1.96 -15.28
N LEU A 158 5.11 2.81 -15.99
CA LEU A 158 4.54 3.67 -17.03
C LEU A 158 4.07 2.87 -18.23
N ASP A 159 4.84 1.85 -18.64
CA ASP A 159 4.45 0.95 -19.73
C ASP A 159 3.27 0.06 -19.35
N TYR A 160 3.27 -0.48 -18.13
CA TYR A 160 2.16 -1.27 -17.59
C TYR A 160 0.86 -0.45 -17.59
N LEU A 161 0.89 0.77 -17.03
CA LEU A 161 -0.30 1.64 -16.96
C LEU A 161 -0.79 2.06 -18.35
N LYS A 162 0.13 2.29 -19.29
CA LYS A 162 -0.21 2.58 -20.68
C LYS A 162 -0.90 1.38 -21.34
N THR A 163 -0.38 0.17 -21.14
CA THR A 163 -0.93 -1.08 -21.67
C THR A 163 -2.33 -1.34 -21.11
N GLU A 164 -2.51 -1.10 -19.80
CA GLU A 164 -3.80 -1.21 -19.11
C GLU A 164 -4.77 -0.04 -19.40
N ARG A 165 -4.34 0.95 -20.20
CA ARG A 165 -5.11 2.17 -20.53
C ARG A 165 -5.55 2.96 -19.31
N ILE A 166 -4.74 2.96 -18.25
CA ILE A 166 -4.96 3.76 -17.04
C ILE A 166 -4.15 5.07 -17.18
N PRO A 167 -4.80 6.24 -17.32
CA PRO A 167 -4.09 7.50 -17.48
C PRO A 167 -3.30 7.87 -16.23
N VAL A 168 -2.04 8.28 -16.43
CA VAL A 168 -1.19 8.85 -15.38
C VAL A 168 -1.46 10.36 -15.30
N VAL A 169 -2.17 10.79 -14.26
CA VAL A 169 -2.54 12.21 -14.07
C VAL A 169 -1.49 13.01 -13.29
N SER A 170 -0.57 12.33 -12.61
CA SER A 170 0.54 12.96 -11.91
C SER A 170 1.69 11.97 -11.68
N LYS A 171 2.93 12.46 -11.69
CA LYS A 171 4.09 11.66 -11.28
C LYS A 171 5.19 12.53 -10.65
N ASP A 172 5.84 12.01 -9.62
CA ASP A 172 7.11 12.53 -9.08
C ASP A 172 8.05 11.35 -8.85
N VAL A 173 8.85 11.07 -9.88
CA VAL A 173 9.72 9.89 -9.99
C VAL A 173 11.17 10.30 -10.20
N LEU A 174 12.11 9.37 -10.05
CA LEU A 174 13.55 9.58 -10.22
C LEU A 174 14.10 10.58 -9.19
N ASP A 175 15.10 11.38 -9.51
CA ASP A 175 15.76 12.30 -8.57
C ASP A 175 16.59 11.59 -7.46
N ILE A 176 17.41 12.36 -6.75
CA ILE A 176 18.34 11.84 -5.73
C ILE A 176 17.74 11.79 -4.32
N TYR A 177 16.48 12.20 -4.16
CA TYR A 177 15.84 12.31 -2.85
C TYR A 177 14.85 11.16 -2.59
N PRO A 178 14.89 10.55 -1.39
CA PRO A 178 13.80 9.73 -0.94
C PRO A 178 12.51 10.53 -0.82
N ARG A 179 11.38 9.84 -0.95
CA ARG A 179 10.05 10.46 -0.92
C ARG A 179 9.16 9.81 0.11
N LYS A 180 8.58 10.62 0.98
CA LYS A 180 7.41 10.22 1.78
C LYS A 180 6.16 10.56 1.00
N VAL A 181 5.36 9.54 0.70
CA VAL A 181 4.09 9.66 -0.03
C VAL A 181 2.95 9.48 0.96
N CYS A 182 1.98 10.38 0.88
CA CYS A 182 0.73 10.33 1.62
C CYS A 182 -0.43 10.36 0.61
N PHE A 183 -1.28 9.35 0.63
CA PHE A 183 -2.39 9.19 -0.31
C PHE A 183 -3.72 8.99 0.42
N PHE A 184 -4.75 9.72 0.00
CA PHE A 184 -6.11 9.63 0.53
C PHE A 184 -6.99 8.87 -0.47
N PRO A 185 -7.37 7.62 -0.19
CA PRO A 185 -8.04 6.77 -1.17
C PRO A 185 -9.46 7.24 -1.51
N ALA A 186 -10.18 7.86 -0.57
CA ALA A 186 -11.52 8.39 -0.80
C ALA A 186 -11.57 9.67 -1.68
N SER A 187 -10.44 10.36 -1.88
CA SER A 187 -10.39 11.61 -2.68
C SER A 187 -9.40 11.55 -3.83
N GLY A 188 -8.54 10.54 -3.89
CA GLY A 188 -7.46 10.44 -4.85
C GLY A 188 -6.33 11.46 -4.63
N LYS A 189 -6.38 12.27 -3.55
CA LYS A 189 -5.34 13.27 -3.25
C LYS A 189 -4.05 12.56 -2.84
N ALA A 190 -2.94 12.98 -3.45
CA ALA A 190 -1.61 12.55 -3.07
C ALA A 190 -0.76 13.76 -2.68
N MET A 191 0.12 13.59 -1.69
CA MET A 191 1.12 14.57 -1.31
C MET A 191 2.46 13.87 -1.19
N VAL A 192 3.52 14.57 -1.59
CA VAL A 192 4.88 14.05 -1.56
C VAL A 192 5.76 15.03 -0.81
N LYS A 193 6.56 14.49 0.12
CA LYS A 193 7.64 15.23 0.76
C LYS A 193 8.96 14.56 0.41
N ARG A 194 9.83 15.28 -0.28
CA ARG A 194 11.23 14.88 -0.46
C ARG A 194 11.95 14.97 0.88
N LEU A 195 12.68 13.91 1.23
CA LEU A 195 13.38 13.78 2.51
C LEU A 195 14.86 14.13 2.33
N ALA A 196 15.46 14.72 3.36
CA ALA A 196 16.91 14.92 3.39
C ALA A 196 17.63 13.57 3.53
N ALA A 197 18.83 13.47 2.95
CA ALA A 197 19.63 12.24 2.90
C ALA A 197 20.15 11.74 4.26
N THR A 198 19.90 12.45 5.37
CA THR A 198 20.47 12.15 6.68
C THR A 198 19.76 11.03 7.46
N ASN A 199 18.57 10.60 7.04
CA ASN A 199 17.79 9.54 7.70
C ASN A 199 17.49 8.35 6.75
N THR A 200 18.48 7.90 6.00
CA THR A 200 18.26 6.95 4.90
C THR A 200 18.73 5.53 5.15
N ASP A 201 19.32 5.17 6.29
CA ASP A 201 19.96 3.85 6.47
C ASP A 201 19.04 2.66 6.14
N ALA A 202 17.78 2.69 6.59
CA ALA A 202 16.80 1.66 6.27
C ALA A 202 16.46 1.61 4.77
N LEU A 203 16.38 2.79 4.12
CA LEU A 203 16.13 2.90 2.68
C LEU A 203 17.33 2.44 1.85
N VAL A 204 18.55 2.76 2.30
CA VAL A 204 19.80 2.32 1.69
C VAL A 204 19.91 0.80 1.77
N ALA A 205 19.58 0.20 2.91
CA ALA A 205 19.56 -1.25 3.07
C ALA A 205 18.55 -1.91 2.12
N GLN A 206 17.36 -1.33 1.99
CA GLN A 206 16.31 -1.77 1.06
C GLN A 206 16.76 -1.68 -0.40
N ASP A 207 17.28 -0.52 -0.84
CA ASP A 207 17.73 -0.31 -2.21
C ASP A 207 18.92 -1.23 -2.57
N ARG A 208 19.83 -1.48 -1.62
CA ARG A 208 20.92 -2.45 -1.80
C ARG A 208 20.41 -3.88 -1.97
N ALA A 209 19.37 -4.28 -1.25
CA ALA A 209 18.75 -5.59 -1.40
C ALA A 209 18.09 -5.73 -2.77
N ALA A 210 17.36 -4.70 -3.22
CA ALA A 210 16.75 -4.67 -4.54
C ALA A 210 17.82 -4.75 -5.66
N ALA A 211 18.90 -3.97 -5.56
CA ALA A 211 19.98 -4.00 -6.54
C ALA A 211 20.67 -5.37 -6.66
N LYS A 212 20.84 -6.10 -5.54
CA LYS A 212 21.41 -7.47 -5.56
C LYS A 212 20.49 -8.47 -6.27
N ALA A 213 19.17 -8.33 -6.13
CA ALA A 213 18.20 -9.21 -6.79
C ALA A 213 18.12 -9.00 -8.32
N VAL A 214 18.66 -7.89 -8.82
CA VAL A 214 18.62 -7.50 -10.24
C VAL A 214 19.81 -8.03 -11.04
N LEU A 215 20.89 -8.43 -10.37
CA LEU A 215 22.03 -9.07 -11.03
C LEU A 215 21.62 -10.49 -11.44
N PRO A 216 21.82 -10.89 -12.71
CA PRO A 216 21.61 -12.27 -13.10
C PRO A 216 22.49 -13.17 -12.21
N ALA A 217 21.94 -14.28 -11.72
CA ALA A 217 22.79 -15.37 -11.26
C ALA A 217 23.76 -15.66 -12.41
N THR A 218 25.06 -15.45 -12.19
CA THR A 218 26.08 -15.86 -13.14
C THR A 218 25.86 -17.33 -13.41
N GLY A 219 25.31 -17.64 -14.59
CA GLY A 219 25.05 -19.00 -15.02
C GLY A 219 26.34 -19.78 -14.96
N GLY A 220 26.40 -20.76 -14.07
CA GLY A 220 27.30 -21.89 -14.25
C GLY A 220 26.86 -22.57 -15.53
N GLY A 221 27.50 -22.22 -16.64
CA GLY A 221 27.34 -22.88 -17.93
C GLY A 221 27.80 -24.32 -17.80
N GLY A 222 26.89 -25.21 -17.44
CA GLY A 222 27.04 -26.64 -17.65
C GLY A 222 26.82 -26.91 -19.14
N SER A 223 27.87 -27.30 -19.84
CA SER A 223 27.76 -27.87 -21.17
C SER A 223 26.86 -29.10 -21.11
N VAL A 224 25.71 -29.05 -21.79
CA VAL A 224 24.88 -30.23 -22.04
C VAL A 224 25.45 -30.91 -23.28
N ASP A 225 26.20 -31.99 -23.07
CA ASP A 225 26.47 -32.94 -24.14
C ASP A 225 25.19 -33.75 -24.40
N LEU A 226 24.71 -33.67 -25.64
CA LEU A 226 23.66 -34.54 -26.17
C LEU A 226 24.32 -35.83 -26.67
N PHE A 227 24.01 -36.96 -26.01
CA PHE A 227 24.17 -38.31 -26.56
C PHE A 227 22.79 -38.88 -26.89
#